data_AF-A0A1G1YTY6-F1
#
_entry.id   AF-A0A1G1YTY6-F1
#
_cell.length_a   1.000
_cell.length_b   1.000
_cell.length_c   1.000
_cell.angle_alpha   90.00
_cell.angle_beta   90.00
_cell.angle_gamma   90.00
#
_symmetry.space_group_name_H-M   'P 1'
#
loop_
_entity.id
_entity.type
_entity.pdbx_description
1 polymer ?
#
loop_
_entity_poly.entity_id
_entity_poly.type
_entity_poly.pdbx_seq_one_letter_code
_entity_poly.pdbx_strand_id
1 'polypeptide(L)' 'MNIFDRVTNYLKLSYIELKKVVWPSQKEVTQHTLLVIGISIGVAIFLGIVDYILQIALGVIIIK' A
#
# COMPACT_ATOMS: atom_id res chain seq x y z
N MET A 1 -27.06 12.37 29.59
CA MET A 1 -26.73 11.88 28.23
C MET A 1 -25.95 10.59 28.39
N ASN A 2 -26.54 9.47 28.01
CA ASN A 2 -25.92 8.16 28.23
C ASN A 2 -24.72 8.02 27.30
N ILE A 3 -23.72 7.22 27.69
CA ILE A 3 -22.55 6.92 26.85
C ILE A 3 -22.98 6.39 25.48
N PHE A 4 -24.08 5.64 25.44
CA PHE A 4 -24.71 5.13 24.23
C PHE A 4 -25.15 6.25 23.26
N ASP A 5 -25.70 7.35 23.78
CA ASP A 5 -26.12 8.51 22.98
C ASP A 5 -24.91 9.29 22.41
N ARG A 6 -23.78 9.29 23.12
CA ARG A 6 -22.54 9.94 22.65
C ARG A 6 -21.91 9.18 21.49
N VAL A 7 -21.83 7.85 21.60
CA VAL A 7 -21.25 6.98 20.56
C VAL A 7 -22.09 7.01 19.29
N THR A 8 -23.42 6.91 19.42
CA THR A 8 -24.33 6.97 18.26
C THR A 8 -24.26 8.31 17.55
N ASN A 9 -24.22 9.42 18.30
CA ASN A 9 -24.03 10.75 17.72
C ASN A 9 -22.66 10.91 17.03
N TYR A 10 -21.59 10.39 17.62
CA TYR A 10 -20.25 10.43 17.01
C TYR A 10 -20.19 9.69 15.67
N LEU A 11 -20.75 8.47 15.59
CA LEU A 11 -20.83 7.70 14.35
C LEU A 11 -21.68 8.40 13.29
N LYS A 12 -22.80 9.00 13.71
CA LYS A 12 -23.69 9.76 12.82
C LYS A 12 -23.00 10.98 12.21
N LEU A 13 -22.26 11.74 13.03
CA LEU A 13 -21.47 12.88 12.58
C LEU A 13 -20.31 12.44 11.66
N SER A 14 -19.61 11.36 12.02
CA SER A 14 -18.51 10.80 11.21
C SER A 14 -19.00 10.34 9.84
N TYR A 15 -20.18 9.71 9.77
CA TYR A 15 -20.79 9.30 8.50
C TYR A 15 -21.19 10.49 7.62
N ILE A 16 -21.70 11.58 8.22
CA ILE A 16 -21.99 12.82 7.49
C ILE A 16 -20.72 13.43 6.91
N GLU A 17 -19.61 13.38 7.64
CA GLU A 17 -18.33 13.92 7.17
C GLU A 17 -17.70 13.05 6.08
N LEU A 18 -17.78 11.72 6.22
CA LEU A 18 -17.35 10.78 5.18
C LEU A 18 -18.07 10.97 3.84
N LYS A 19 -19.33 11.45 3.86
CA LYS A 19 -20.06 11.80 2.63
C LYS A 19 -19.54 13.04 1.93
N LYS A 20 -18.84 13.93 2.63
CA LYS A 20 -18.23 15.14 2.03
C LYS A 20 -16.88 14.83 1.39
N VAL A 21 -16.31 13.66 1.67
CA VAL A 21 -15.04 13.22 1.07
C VAL A 21 -15.24 13.02 -0.43
N VAL A 22 -14.40 13.67 -1.22
CA VAL A 22 -14.34 13.47 -2.67
C VAL A 22 -13.57 12.19 -2.93
N TRP A 23 -14.29 11.11 -3.20
CA TRP A 23 -13.68 9.83 -3.54
C TRP A 23 -13.16 9.84 -4.98
N PRO A 24 -12.00 9.21 -5.23
CA PRO A 24 -11.42 9.14 -6.57
C PRO A 24 -12.36 8.39 -7.53
N SER A 25 -12.30 8.76 -8.81
CA SER A 25 -13.09 8.09 -9.83
C SER A 25 -12.61 6.64 -10.07
N GLN A 26 -13.47 5.76 -10.55
CA GLN A 26 -13.10 4.36 -10.84
C GLN A 26 -11.91 4.25 -11.80
N LYS A 27 -11.80 5.19 -12.75
CA LYS A 27 -10.68 5.26 -13.70
C LYS A 27 -9.37 5.60 -12.99
N GLU A 28 -9.41 6.59 -12.10
CA GLU A 28 -8.26 7.03 -11.33
C GLU A 28 -7.75 5.93 -10.39
N VAL A 29 -8.65 5.25 -9.69
CA VAL A 29 -8.30 4.10 -8.83
C VAL A 29 -7.60 3.01 -9.63
N THR A 30 -8.10 2.71 -10.83
CA THR A 30 -7.51 1.68 -11.69
C THR A 30 -6.12 2.08 -12.18
N GLN A 31 -5.94 3.34 -12.59
CA GLN A 31 -4.64 3.87 -13.03
C GLN A 31 -3.61 3.84 -11.91
N HIS A 32 -3.97 4.31 -10.72
CA HIS A 32 -3.08 4.29 -9.55
C HIS A 32 -2.71 2.86 -9.14
N THR A 33 -3.67 1.94 -9.16
CA THR A 33 -3.42 0.52 -8.84
C THR A 33 -2.46 -0.10 -9.85
N LEU A 34 -2.65 0.15 -11.15
CA LEU A 34 -1.78 -0.37 -12.21
C LEU A 34 -0.35 0.19 -12.08
N LEU A 35 -0.22 1.46 -11.72
CA LEU A 35 1.07 2.10 -11.45
C LEU A 35 1.79 1.44 -10.27
N VAL A 36 1.09 1.21 -9.16
CA VAL A 36 1.66 0.53 -7.99
C VAL A 36 2.10 -0.89 -8.32
N ILE A 37 1.30 -1.64 -9.09
CA ILE A 37 1.67 -2.98 -9.57
C ILE A 37 2.96 -2.91 -10.40
N GLY A 38 3.04 -1.97 -11.34
CA GLY A 38 4.23 -1.79 -12.18
C GLY A 38 5.50 -1.50 -11.37
N ILE A 39 5.41 -0.58 -10.41
CA ILE A 39 6.54 -0.25 -9.53
C ILE A 39 6.91 -1.45 -8.66
N SER A 40 5.93 -2.16 -8.11
CA SER A 40 6.17 -3.33 -7.25
C SER A 40 6.92 -4.43 -8.00
N ILE A 41 6.55 -4.70 -9.25
CA ILE A 41 7.27 -5.64 -10.13
C ILE A 41 8.68 -5.15 -10.41
N GLY A 42 8.85 -3.86 -10.71
CA GLY A 42 10.17 -3.26 -10.93
C GLY A 42 11.11 -3.42 -9.73
N VAL A 43 10.60 -3.16 -8.52
CA VAL A 43 11.35 -3.33 -7.26
C VAL A 43 11.66 -4.80 -7.03
N ALA A 44 10.72 -5.72 -7.27
CA ALA A 44 10.93 -7.15 -7.10
C ALA A 44 12.06 -7.67 -8.01
N ILE A 45 12.07 -7.25 -9.28
CA ILE A 45 13.14 -7.60 -10.23
C ILE A 45 14.47 -7.01 -9.77
N PHE A 46 14.50 -5.73 -9.37
CA PHE A 46 15.72 -5.08 -8.91
C PHE A 46 16.32 -5.80 -7.70
N LEU A 47 15.52 -6.07 -6.66
CA LEU A 47 15.98 -6.78 -5.47
C LEU A 47 16.43 -8.20 -5.83
N GLY A 48 15.67 -8.93 -6.66
CA GLY A 48 16.05 -10.28 -7.09
C GLY A 48 17.40 -10.33 -7.83
N ILE A 49 17.70 -9.33 -8.67
CA ILE A 49 19.01 -9.22 -9.34
C ILE A 49 20.11 -8.96 -8.31
N VAL A 50 19.88 -8.02 -7.39
CA VAL A 50 20.85 -7.68 -6.35
C VAL A 50 21.15 -8.90 -5.47
N ASP A 51 20.12 -9.61 -5.02
CA ASP A 51 20.25 -10.81 -4.21
C ASP A 51 21.03 -11.92 -4.93
N TYR A 52 20.77 -12.11 -6.24
CA TYR A 52 21.50 -13.08 -7.05
C TYR A 52 22.99 -12.74 -7.18
N ILE A 53 23.31 -11.46 -7.43
CA ILE A 53 24.70 -10.99 -7.51
C ILE A 53 25.41 -11.17 -6.16
N LEU A 54 24.74 -10.81 -5.07
CA LEU A 54 25.28 -10.97 -3.72
C LEU A 54 25.52 -12.45 -3.38
N GLN A 55 24.60 -13.34 -3.76
CA GLN A 55 24.77 -14.78 -3.55
C GLN A 55 26.00 -15.33 -4.28
N ILE A 56 26.22 -14.92 -5.53
CA ILE A 56 27.42 -15.30 -6.29
C ILE A 56 28.68 -14.74 -5.60
N ALA A 57 28.68 -13.46 -5.24
CA ALA A 57 29.82 -12.81 -4.60
C ALA A 57 30.19 -13.50 -3.28
N LEU A 58 29.20 -13.82 -2.45
CA LEU A 58 29.40 -14.56 -1.21
C LEU A 58 29.89 -15.99 -1.46
N GLY A 59 29.34 -16.70 -2.46
CA GLY A 59 29.81 -18.03 -2.84
C GLY A 59 31.29 -18.05 -3.23
N VAL A 60 31.73 -17.05 -4.01
CA VAL A 60 33.13 -16.90 -4.41
C VAL A 60 34.04 -16.59 -3.22
N ILE A 61 33.57 -15.81 -2.25
CA ILE A 61 34.34 -15.46 -1.03
C ILE A 61 34.43 -16.65 -0.07
N ILE A 62 33.38 -17.46 0.07
CA ILE A 62 33.30 -18.55 1.05
C ILE A 62 33.94 -19.85 0.54
N ILE A 63 33.91 -20.10 -0.78
CA ILE A 63 34.49 -21.32 -1.38
C ILE A 63 36.00 -21.21 -1.60
N LYS A 64 36.56 -20.00 -1.48
CA LYS A 64 38.00 -19.73 -1.58
C LYS A 64 38.65 -19.67 -0.20
#